data_AF-A0A095A986-F1
#
_entry.id   AF-A0A095A986-F1
#
_cell.length_a   1.000
_cell.length_b   1.000
_cell.length_c   1.000
_cell.angle_alpha   90.00
_cell.angle_beta   90.00
_cell.angle_gamma   90.00
#
_symmetry.space_group_name_H-M   'P 1'
#
loop_
_entity.id
_entity.type
_entity.pdbx_description
1 polymer ?
#
loop_
_entity_poly.entity_id
_entity_poly.type
_entity_poly.pdbx_seq_one_letter_code
_entity_poly.pdbx_strand_id
1 'polypeptide(L)'
;MRGAFGKPQGTVARVDIGQVIMSVRARDQHQAQVVEALRRAKMKFPGRQKIAVSRNWGFTKWPRTSFNEMRAKGQLVSDGVGVKYLPPHGPLEQWKQTQARLAGITV
;
A
#
# COMPACT_ATOMS: atom_id res chain seq x y z
N MET A 1 48.30 -1.35 -2.64
CA MET A 1 48.41 -0.04 -3.32
C MET A 1 48.18 1.06 -2.29
N ARG A 2 48.98 2.12 -2.29
CA ARG A 2 48.90 3.20 -1.29
C ARG A 2 47.74 4.15 -1.62
N GLY A 3 46.84 4.41 -0.66
CA GLY A 3 45.79 5.45 -0.78
C GLY A 3 44.55 5.09 -1.61
N ALA A 4 44.07 3.84 -1.55
CA ALA A 4 42.98 3.34 -2.43
C ALA A 4 41.55 3.57 -1.89
N PHE A 5 41.26 4.69 -1.23
CA PHE A 5 39.88 5.01 -0.86
C PHE A 5 39.11 5.54 -2.07
N GLY A 6 37.96 4.94 -2.36
CA GLY A 6 37.18 5.23 -3.57
C GLY A 6 36.46 6.59 -3.53
N LYS A 7 36.20 7.15 -4.72
CA LYS A 7 35.27 8.27 -4.89
C LYS A 7 33.83 7.75 -5.04
N PRO A 8 32.80 8.56 -4.74
CA PRO A 8 31.42 8.15 -4.98
C PRO A 8 31.14 7.89 -6.47
N GLN A 9 30.65 6.70 -6.81
CA GLN A 9 30.32 6.30 -8.19
C GLN A 9 28.81 6.33 -8.47
N GLY A 10 27.99 5.96 -7.49
CA GLY A 10 26.54 5.87 -7.62
C GLY A 10 25.87 5.42 -6.32
N THR A 11 24.55 5.42 -6.31
CA THR A 11 23.73 4.97 -5.18
C THR A 11 23.15 3.58 -5.43
N VAL A 12 22.89 2.85 -4.36
CA VAL A 12 22.27 1.53 -4.40
C VAL A 12 21.20 1.43 -3.32
N ALA A 13 20.15 0.65 -3.58
CA ALA A 13 19.17 0.27 -2.57
C ALA A 13 19.60 -1.07 -1.94
N ARG A 14 19.80 -1.09 -0.61
CA ARG A 14 20.03 -2.33 0.13
C ARG A 14 18.68 -3.00 0.40
N VAL A 15 18.56 -4.28 0.06
CA VAL A 15 17.31 -5.03 0.16
C VAL A 15 17.54 -6.31 0.95
N ASP A 16 16.67 -6.57 1.92
CA ASP A 16 16.70 -7.76 2.76
C ASP A 16 15.81 -8.89 2.22
N ILE A 17 16.00 -10.10 2.75
CA ILE A 17 15.18 -11.26 2.38
C ILE A 17 13.74 -11.02 2.84
N GLY A 18 12.79 -11.13 1.91
CA GLY A 18 11.37 -10.91 2.18
C GLY A 18 10.92 -9.46 2.08
N GLN A 19 11.84 -8.52 1.85
CA GLN A 19 11.49 -7.12 1.61
C GLN A 19 10.82 -6.95 0.23
N VAL A 20 9.75 -6.16 0.20
CA VAL A 20 9.03 -5.83 -1.04
C VAL A 20 9.79 -4.74 -1.80
N ILE A 21 10.15 -5.00 -3.07
CA ILE A 21 10.87 -4.04 -3.93
C ILE A 21 9.88 -3.13 -4.68
N MET A 22 8.88 -3.73 -5.33
CA MET A 22 7.85 -3.02 -6.11
C MET A 22 6.46 -3.54 -5.74
N SER A 23 5.50 -2.64 -5.67
CA SER A 23 4.09 -2.94 -5.46
C SER A 23 3.23 -2.23 -6.51
N VAL A 24 2.19 -2.90 -6.99
CA VAL A 24 1.26 -2.37 -7.99
C VAL A 24 -0.16 -2.63 -7.50
N ARG A 25 -1.04 -1.64 -7.63
CA ARG A 25 -2.48 -1.78 -7.41
C ARG A 25 -3.19 -1.65 -8.74
N ALA A 26 -4.11 -2.56 -9.02
CA ALA A 26 -4.97 -2.53 -10.20
C ALA A 26 -6.35 -3.09 -9.84
N ARG A 27 -7.30 -2.97 -10.76
CA ARG A 27 -8.56 -3.70 -10.67
C ARG A 27 -8.29 -5.20 -10.87
N ASP A 28 -9.11 -6.05 -10.26
CA ASP A 28 -8.96 -7.51 -10.32
C ASP A 28 -8.93 -8.06 -11.75
N GLN A 29 -9.62 -7.37 -12.67
CA GLN A 29 -9.62 -7.67 -14.11
C GLN A 29 -8.22 -7.63 -14.76
N HIS A 30 -7.27 -6.86 -14.21
CA HIS A 30 -5.94 -6.67 -14.78
C HIS A 30 -4.85 -7.51 -14.08
N GLN A 31 -5.25 -8.48 -13.24
CA GLN A 31 -4.30 -9.25 -12.44
C GLN A 31 -3.25 -9.96 -13.31
N ALA A 32 -3.66 -10.61 -14.40
CA ALA A 32 -2.74 -11.35 -15.28
C ALA A 32 -1.70 -10.42 -15.94
N GLN A 33 -2.14 -9.25 -16.40
CA GLN A 33 -1.29 -8.23 -17.03
C GLN A 33 -0.26 -7.69 -16.02
N VAL A 34 -0.67 -7.45 -14.77
CA VAL A 34 0.24 -6.98 -13.71
C VAL A 34 1.28 -8.05 -13.37
N VAL A 35 0.88 -9.31 -13.27
CA VAL A 35 1.82 -10.42 -13.01
C VAL A 35 2.87 -10.52 -14.12
N GLU A 36 2.47 -10.40 -15.39
CA GLU A 36 3.41 -10.41 -16.52
C GLU A 36 4.34 -9.19 -16.52
N ALA A 37 3.82 -8.00 -16.21
CA ALA A 37 4.65 -6.80 -16.08
C ALA A 37 5.72 -6.95 -15.00
N LEU A 38 5.36 -7.47 -13.82
CA LEU A 38 6.30 -7.74 -12.73
C LEU A 38 7.29 -8.86 -13.09
N ARG A 39 6.86 -9.86 -13.89
CA ARG A 39 7.75 -10.91 -14.41
C ARG A 39 8.82 -10.33 -15.33
N ARG A 40 8.49 -9.34 -16.15
CA ARG A 40 9.47 -8.63 -17.00
C ARG A 40 10.37 -7.71 -16.17
N ALA A 41 9.80 -7.02 -15.17
CA ALA A 41 10.56 -6.15 -14.28
C ALA A 41 11.62 -6.92 -13.48
N LYS A 42 11.29 -8.10 -12.95
CA LYS A 42 12.28 -8.90 -12.19
C LYS A 42 13.50 -9.34 -13.01
N MET A 43 13.39 -9.41 -14.34
CA MET A 43 14.55 -9.73 -15.21
C MET A 43 15.62 -8.63 -15.20
N LYS A 44 15.28 -7.43 -14.73
CA LYS A 44 16.21 -6.31 -14.60
C LYS A 44 16.91 -6.26 -13.25
N PHE A 45 16.50 -7.10 -12.31
CA PHE A 45 17.12 -7.20 -11.00
C PHE A 45 18.01 -8.46 -10.92
N PRO A 46 19.17 -8.38 -10.24
CA PRO A 46 19.99 -9.55 -9.98
C PRO A 46 19.33 -10.46 -8.93
N GLY A 47 19.68 -11.75 -8.94
CA GLY A 47 19.21 -12.72 -7.94
C GLY A 47 17.81 -13.29 -8.23
N ARG A 48 17.12 -13.75 -7.17
CA ARG A 48 15.81 -14.41 -7.29
C ARG A 48 14.71 -13.60 -6.61
N GLN A 49 13.78 -13.10 -7.41
CA GLN A 49 12.55 -12.43 -6.93
C GLN A 49 11.33 -13.32 -7.13
N LYS A 50 10.41 -13.24 -6.14
CA LYS A 50 9.09 -13.88 -6.19
C LYS A 50 8.03 -12.80 -6.41
N ILE A 51 7.02 -13.13 -7.20
CA ILE A 51 5.83 -12.30 -7.40
C ILE A 51 4.73 -12.91 -6.53
N ALA A 52 4.08 -12.08 -5.72
CA ALA A 52 3.00 -12.51 -4.83
C ALA A 52 1.81 -11.56 -5.00
N VAL A 53 0.60 -12.13 -4.95
CA VAL A 53 -0.64 -11.35 -4.89
C VAL A 53 -0.95 -11.09 -3.42
N SER A 54 -1.05 -9.82 -3.04
CA SER A 54 -1.35 -9.42 -1.67
C SER A 54 -2.81 -9.76 -1.30
N ARG A 55 -3.03 -10.11 -0.03
CA ARG A 55 -4.38 -10.26 0.56
C ARG A 55 -4.96 -8.93 1.04
N ASN A 56 -4.15 -7.87 1.02
CA ASN A 56 -4.55 -6.55 1.48
C ASN A 56 -5.29 -5.76 0.41
N TRP A 57 -6.05 -4.76 0.85
CA TRP A 57 -6.72 -3.83 -0.06
C TRP A 57 -5.75 -2.78 -0.58
N GLY A 58 -5.28 -2.95 -1.82
CA GLY A 58 -4.37 -2.01 -2.48
C GLY A 58 -3.07 -1.82 -1.68
N PHE A 59 -2.75 -0.57 -1.34
CA PHE A 59 -1.57 -0.21 -0.55
C PHE A 59 -1.88 0.03 0.94
N THR A 60 -3.05 -0.43 1.40
CA THR A 60 -3.41 -0.34 2.80
C THR A 60 -2.87 -1.54 3.60
N LYS A 61 -2.84 -1.39 4.91
CA LYS A 61 -2.42 -2.46 5.83
C LYS A 61 -3.52 -3.52 6.09
N TRP A 62 -4.73 -3.30 5.60
CA TRP A 62 -5.89 -4.11 5.95
C TRP A 62 -6.20 -5.18 4.89
N PRO A 63 -6.59 -6.41 5.28
CA PRO A 63 -7.12 -7.42 4.36
C PRO A 63 -8.36 -6.93 3.60
N ARG A 64 -8.60 -7.45 2.40
CA ARG A 64 -9.77 -7.05 1.56
C ARG A 64 -11.11 -7.24 2.29
N THR A 65 -11.27 -8.32 3.05
CA THR A 65 -12.50 -8.61 3.81
C THR A 65 -12.74 -7.57 4.89
N SER A 66 -11.77 -7.36 5.79
CA SER A 66 -11.86 -6.39 6.88
C SER A 66 -12.00 -4.95 6.37
N PHE A 67 -11.35 -4.61 5.26
CA PHE A 67 -11.44 -3.27 4.67
C PHE A 67 -12.88 -2.90 4.30
N ASN A 68 -13.62 -3.83 3.70
CA ASN A 68 -15.02 -3.59 3.30
C ASN A 68 -15.92 -3.40 4.53
N GLU A 69 -15.72 -4.20 5.58
CA GLU A 69 -16.47 -4.05 6.84
C GLU A 69 -16.17 -2.72 7.53
N MET A 70 -14.90 -2.34 7.66
CA MET A 70 -14.49 -1.09 8.29
C MET A 70 -14.98 0.13 7.49
N ARG A 71 -14.99 0.03 6.15
CA ARG A 71 -15.55 1.06 5.27
C ARG A 71 -17.07 1.18 5.46
N ALA A 72 -17.80 0.07 5.53
CA ALA A 72 -19.23 0.06 5.79
C ALA A 72 -19.58 0.65 7.17
N LYS A 73 -18.75 0.40 8.19
CA LYS A 73 -18.87 1.00 9.53
C LYS A 73 -18.46 2.47 9.61
N GLY A 74 -17.93 3.04 8.53
CA GLY A 74 -17.48 4.43 8.53
C GLY A 74 -16.17 4.70 9.25
N GLN A 75 -15.39 3.65 9.55
CA GLN A 75 -14.11 3.77 10.25
C GLN A 75 -12.95 4.12 9.31
N LEU A 76 -13.17 4.10 8.00
CA LEU A 76 -12.18 4.42 6.98
C LEU A 76 -12.70 5.55 6.10
N VAL A 77 -11.93 6.63 6.03
CA VAL A 77 -12.18 7.76 5.13
C VAL A 77 -11.13 7.77 4.04
N SER A 78 -11.54 8.05 2.80
CA SER A 78 -10.62 8.19 1.68
C SER A 78 -9.68 9.37 1.89
N ASP A 79 -8.37 9.15 1.77
CA ASP A 79 -7.33 10.17 1.87
C ASP A 79 -6.40 10.07 0.64
N GLY A 80 -6.96 10.45 -0.51
CA GLY A 80 -6.30 10.33 -1.81
C GLY A 80 -5.96 8.88 -2.18
N VAL A 81 -4.66 8.58 -2.24
CA VAL A 81 -4.16 7.23 -2.55
C VAL A 81 -4.40 6.27 -1.39
N GLY A 82 -4.35 6.77 -0.15
CA GLY A 82 -4.47 6.02 1.09
C GLY A 82 -5.85 6.12 1.74
N VAL A 83 -5.90 5.71 3.01
CA VAL A 83 -7.09 5.83 3.85
C VAL A 83 -6.70 6.35 5.22
N LYS A 84 -7.53 7.25 5.75
CA LYS A 84 -7.45 7.68 7.14
C LYS A 84 -8.33 6.76 7.99
N TYR A 85 -7.72 6.15 9.01
CA TYR A 85 -8.45 5.38 10.02
C TYR A 85 -9.04 6.33 11.05
N LEU A 86 -10.34 6.19 11.30
CA LEU A 86 -11.06 6.91 12.33
C LEU A 86 -11.27 5.97 13.52
N PRO A 87 -10.53 6.17 14.63
CA PRO A 87 -10.71 5.35 15.80
C PRO A 87 -12.06 5.64 16.48
N PRO A 88 -12.59 4.70 17.27
CA PRO A 88 -13.78 4.94 18.09
C PRO A 88 -13.47 5.76 19.37
N HIS A 89 -12.41 6.57 19.35
CA HIS A 89 -11.94 7.37 20.48
C HIS A 89 -11.72 8.81 20.01
N GLY A 90 -11.98 9.78 20.88
CA GLY A 90 -11.84 11.22 20.59
C GLY A 90 -13.10 12.01 20.96
N PRO A 91 -13.13 13.31 20.66
CA PRO A 91 -14.29 14.16 20.94
C PRO A 91 -15.55 13.64 20.23
N LEU A 92 -16.65 13.51 20.97
CA LEU A 92 -17.92 12.98 20.45
C LEU A 92 -18.46 13.80 19.26
N GLU A 93 -18.21 15.11 19.26
CA GLU A 93 -18.53 16.02 18.14
C GLU A 93 -17.94 15.53 16.80
N GLN A 94 -16.67 15.13 16.79
CA GLN A 94 -16.00 14.65 15.58
C GLN A 94 -16.59 13.32 15.10
N TRP A 95 -16.99 12.46 16.03
CA TRP A 95 -17.67 11.20 15.70
C TRP A 95 -19.05 11.47 15.09
N LYS A 96 -19.85 12.37 15.70
CA LYS A 96 -21.16 12.78 15.17
C LYS A 96 -21.07 13.35 13.76
N GLN A 97 -20.11 14.24 13.50
CA GLN A 97 -19.87 14.81 12.17
C GLN A 97 -19.51 13.73 11.14
N THR A 98 -18.71 12.74 11.54
CA THR A 98 -18.36 11.60 10.67
C THR A 98 -19.58 10.76 10.33
N GLN A 99 -20.41 10.42 11.33
CA GLN A 99 -21.64 9.65 11.12
C GLN A 99 -22.67 10.41 10.27
N ALA A 100 -22.82 11.72 10.49
CA ALA A 100 -23.69 12.57 9.68
C ALA A 100 -23.24 12.58 8.21
N ARG A 101 -21.93 12.74 7.96
CA ARG A 101 -21.35 12.66 6.61
C ARG A 101 -21.59 11.31 5.94
N LEU A 102 -21.49 10.21 6.69
CA LEU A 102 -21.77 8.85 6.19
C LEU A 102 -23.25 8.64 5.87
N ALA A 103 -24.15 9.20 6.69
CA ALA A 103 -25.59 9.16 6.50
C ALA A 103 -26.07 10.09 5.37
N GLY A 104 -25.18 10.85 4.74
CA GLY A 104 -25.52 11.81 3.68
C GLY A 104 -26.27 13.04 4.19
N ILE A 105 -26.28 13.27 5.51
CA ILE A 105 -26.88 14.43 6.13
C ILE A 105 -25.84 15.55 6.06
N THR A 106 -26.18 16.62 5.34
CA THR A 106 -25.32 17.79 5.21
C THR A 106 -25.19 18.47 6.57
N VAL A 107 -23.97 18.63 7.07
CA VAL A 107 -23.63 19.49 8.21
C VAL A 107 -23.27 20.86 7.68
#